data_AF-A0A9P5S2L1-F1
#
_entry.id   AF-A0A9P5S2L1-F1
#
_cell.length_a   1.000
_cell.length_b   1.000
_cell.length_c   1.000
_cell.angle_alpha   90.00
_cell.angle_beta   90.00
_cell.angle_gamma   90.00
#
_symmetry.space_group_name_H-M   'P 1'
#
loop_
_entity.id
_entity.type
_entity.pdbx_description
1 polymer ?
#
loop_
_entity_poly.entity_id
_entity_poly.type
_entity_poly.pdbx_seq_one_letter_code
_entity_poly.pdbx_strand_id
1 'polypeptide(L)'
;MDNAWENFLEAIAGLLSMALTNKETEKVIAGFNNFQQRLQRLSSHNLAKLNLEITAQKKRVSKCKHEGKTCSQNVTRGFFKTWMIAYVVKYLIGVLPAVLTGKAFKNPAIFKKSGGSDTVGFAFFLSSFLSAYKAVLCTMRYYRPQHEGDRLNAFVAGSVAGLTLLLDKNKSRRTALTLYLFTRSIQFGSSYSMKKWAEHREAKRSTQRLALRDAVHSSGKEHALVTKSGWDDILAKVMSSSAATVLMSLTAAVNLYSCVIEPDAMPKSYWNFLMQHSGLPQKFGPMFQPLLDTFRSQYVTLRELPGGMENIGIPAGVTSKDFVSTNISPNIATLYPSNLHHDFQLCALLHPLTPCSGHSMDVITGEFGRAVKMYGTLNFIVTLVFQHKKLATQPKEVARRYIKSTLRSCLFLTVYVWAAFYTPCVMRRIFKRERTFMYLLNGLLAGLAVLIEAPGRQMELALYCLPRALETTWKLMLKRGLVRNIPNGDIALFCASMGVMMTIYQNDPSVINNHYLTVLTRVFGRN
;
A
#
# COMPACT_ATOMS: atom_id res chain seq x y z
N MET A 1 13.56 -4.98 5.81
CA MET A 1 13.79 -3.53 5.79
C MET A 1 12.87 -2.78 4.82
N ASP A 2 11.84 -3.43 4.24
CA ASP A 2 11.04 -2.81 3.16
C ASP A 2 9.60 -2.49 3.56
N ASN A 3 9.01 -3.21 4.54
CA ASN A 3 7.89 -2.65 5.32
C ASN A 3 8.32 -1.37 6.05
N ALA A 4 9.63 -1.24 6.30
CA ALA A 4 10.20 -0.02 6.83
C ALA A 4 10.18 1.10 5.79
N TRP A 5 10.20 0.86 4.47
CA TRP A 5 10.16 1.87 3.39
C TRP A 5 8.76 2.43 3.13
N GLU A 6 7.69 1.66 3.35
CA GLU A 6 6.31 2.12 3.14
C GLU A 6 5.73 2.79 4.40
N ASN A 7 5.94 2.18 5.58
CA ASN A 7 5.78 2.89 6.85
C ASN A 7 6.72 4.11 6.93
N PHE A 8 7.84 4.12 6.20
CA PHE A 8 8.72 5.27 5.99
C PHE A 8 8.11 6.31 5.09
N LEU A 9 7.36 5.98 4.03
CA LEU A 9 6.72 7.01 3.20
C LEU A 9 5.60 7.69 3.97
N GLU A 10 4.85 6.96 4.80
CA GLU A 10 3.85 7.54 5.70
C GLU A 10 4.48 8.28 6.89
N ALA A 11 5.54 7.74 7.51
CA ALA A 11 6.26 8.44 8.58
C ALA A 11 7.01 9.67 8.05
N ILE A 12 7.56 9.63 6.83
CA ILE A 12 8.11 10.79 6.13
C ILE A 12 7.02 11.74 5.74
N ALA A 13 5.89 11.28 5.23
CA ALA A 13 4.77 12.14 4.93
C ALA A 13 4.31 12.86 6.21
N GLY A 14 4.25 12.18 7.36
CA GLY A 14 3.96 12.72 8.67
C GLY A 14 5.04 13.65 9.23
N LEU A 15 6.33 13.29 9.10
CA LEU A 15 7.48 14.08 9.57
C LEU A 15 7.77 15.28 8.67
N LEU A 16 7.67 15.14 7.34
CA LEU A 16 7.65 16.24 6.37
C LEU A 16 6.45 17.13 6.62
N SER A 17 5.27 16.56 6.89
CA SER A 17 4.08 17.31 7.26
C SER A 17 4.37 18.14 8.52
N MET A 18 4.95 17.55 9.57
CA MET A 18 5.36 18.25 10.78
C MET A 18 6.47 19.28 10.53
N ALA A 19 7.48 18.98 9.70
CA ALA A 19 8.58 19.89 9.37
C ALA A 19 8.17 21.03 8.41
N LEU A 20 7.11 20.82 7.64
CA LEU A 20 6.47 21.81 6.76
C LEU A 20 5.40 22.64 7.49
N THR A 21 5.21 22.44 8.80
CA THR A 21 4.42 23.38 9.59
C THR A 21 5.13 24.72 9.56
N ASN A 22 4.66 25.62 8.70
CA ASN A 22 4.93 27.01 8.92
C ASN A 22 4.13 27.38 10.17
N LYS A 23 4.73 27.20 11.36
CA LYS A 23 4.23 27.74 12.63
C LYS A 23 3.93 29.24 12.49
N GLU A 24 4.65 29.90 11.59
CA GLU A 24 4.41 31.26 11.13
C GLU A 24 3.13 31.42 10.28
N THR A 25 2.79 30.48 9.39
CA THR A 25 1.57 30.59 8.56
C THR A 25 0.33 30.24 9.35
N GLU A 26 0.39 29.28 10.28
CA GLU A 26 -0.73 29.03 11.23
C GLU A 26 -0.91 30.21 12.20
N LYS A 27 0.18 30.81 12.71
CA LYS A 27 0.10 32.02 13.55
C LYS A 27 -0.40 33.24 12.78
N VAL A 28 0.02 33.43 11.53
CA VAL A 28 -0.44 34.53 10.68
C VAL A 28 -1.90 34.34 10.31
N ILE A 29 -2.35 33.13 9.93
CA ILE A 29 -3.76 32.85 9.61
C ILE A 29 -4.65 32.97 10.86
N ALA A 30 -4.21 32.47 12.02
CA ALA A 30 -4.95 32.65 13.28
C ALA A 30 -5.00 34.13 13.70
N GLY A 31 -3.90 34.88 13.53
CA GLY A 31 -3.85 36.32 13.73
C GLY A 31 -4.77 37.08 12.77
N PHE A 32 -4.80 36.68 11.50
CA PHE A 32 -5.65 37.28 10.47
C PHE A 32 -7.14 37.01 10.72
N ASN A 33 -7.51 35.79 11.12
CA ASN A 33 -8.88 35.44 11.47
C ASN A 33 -9.37 36.18 12.71
N ASN A 34 -8.51 36.35 13.72
CA ASN A 34 -8.83 37.10 14.94
C ASN A 34 -8.92 38.62 14.65
N PHE A 35 -8.07 39.13 13.76
CA PHE A 35 -8.13 40.50 13.26
C PHE A 35 -9.37 40.75 12.39
N GLN A 36 -9.74 39.81 11.52
CA GLN A 36 -10.95 39.85 10.69
C GLN A 36 -12.22 39.82 11.54
N GLN A 37 -12.26 39.00 12.60
CA GLN A 37 -13.36 38.99 13.56
C GLN A 37 -13.47 40.31 14.36
N ARG A 38 -12.34 40.97 14.65
CA ARG A 38 -12.32 42.32 15.27
C ARG A 38 -12.75 43.42 14.30
N LEU A 39 -12.35 43.33 13.03
CA LEU A 39 -12.79 44.24 11.96
C LEU A 39 -14.28 44.09 11.65
N GLN A 40 -14.82 42.87 11.67
CA GLN A 40 -16.26 42.62 11.49
C GLN A 40 -17.13 43.24 12.59
N ARG A 41 -16.56 43.56 13.76
CA ARG A 41 -17.26 44.26 14.84
C ARG A 41 -17.19 45.80 14.74
N LEU A 42 -16.37 46.36 13.85
CA LEU A 42 -16.14 47.81 13.75
C LEU A 42 -16.55 48.37 12.38
N SER A 43 -17.74 48.99 12.35
CA SER A 43 -18.34 49.82 11.29
C SER A 43 -18.60 49.15 9.92
N SER A 44 -19.89 48.90 9.65
CA SER A 44 -20.45 48.28 8.44
C SER A 44 -20.29 49.09 7.16
N HIS A 45 -20.02 50.40 7.26
CA HIS A 45 -20.01 51.30 6.10
C HIS A 45 -18.66 51.35 5.38
N ASN A 46 -17.54 51.41 6.12
CA ASN A 46 -16.21 51.32 5.53
C ASN A 46 -15.92 49.90 5.02
N LEU A 47 -16.52 48.88 5.63
CA LEU A 47 -16.38 47.47 5.26
C LEU A 47 -17.07 47.14 3.94
N ALA A 48 -18.15 47.83 3.58
CA ALA A 48 -18.81 47.68 2.28
C ALA A 48 -17.97 48.27 1.14
N LYS A 49 -17.38 49.46 1.36
CA LYS A 49 -16.47 50.10 0.40
C LYS A 49 -15.16 49.32 0.25
N LEU A 50 -14.59 48.83 1.36
CA LEU A 50 -13.42 47.96 1.35
C LEU A 50 -13.72 46.61 0.72
N ASN A 51 -14.90 46.01 0.96
CA ASN A 51 -15.33 44.81 0.24
C ASN A 51 -15.48 45.07 -1.25
N LEU A 52 -16.00 46.22 -1.67
CA LEU A 52 -16.10 46.57 -3.09
C LEU A 52 -14.72 46.79 -3.72
N GLU A 53 -13.79 47.44 -3.03
CA GLU A 53 -12.40 47.62 -3.50
C GLU A 53 -11.61 46.30 -3.51
N ILE A 54 -11.77 45.45 -2.49
CA ILE A 54 -11.20 44.09 -2.44
C ILE A 54 -11.86 43.20 -3.50
N THR A 55 -13.16 43.34 -3.76
CA THR A 55 -13.89 42.59 -4.80
C THR A 55 -13.48 43.08 -6.19
N ALA A 56 -13.21 44.37 -6.36
CA ALA A 56 -12.66 44.96 -7.58
C ALA A 56 -11.19 44.56 -7.80
N GLN A 57 -10.36 44.49 -6.75
CA GLN A 57 -8.99 43.96 -6.82
C GLN A 57 -8.95 42.45 -7.06
N LYS A 58 -9.83 41.66 -6.43
CA LYS A 58 -10.05 40.22 -6.73
C LYS A 58 -10.48 39.98 -8.17
N LYS A 59 -11.10 40.98 -8.82
CA LYS A 59 -11.49 40.94 -10.23
C LYS A 59 -10.32 41.06 -11.21
N ARG A 60 -9.09 41.33 -10.74
CA ARG A 60 -7.89 40.90 -11.48
C ARG A 60 -7.79 39.38 -11.32
N VAL A 61 -8.50 38.65 -12.18
CA VAL A 61 -8.51 37.19 -12.23
C VAL A 61 -7.06 36.70 -12.26
N SER A 62 -6.52 36.25 -11.14
CA SER A 62 -5.20 35.64 -11.15
C SER A 62 -5.32 34.33 -11.91
N LYS A 63 -4.66 34.24 -13.07
CA LYS A 63 -4.70 33.03 -13.92
C LYS A 63 -4.26 31.75 -13.16
N CYS A 64 -3.51 31.91 -12.08
CA CYS A 64 -3.05 30.83 -11.19
C CYS A 64 -3.65 30.98 -9.78
N LYS A 65 -3.87 29.88 -9.04
CA LYS A 65 -4.52 29.88 -7.72
C LYS A 65 -3.53 30.08 -6.56
N HIS A 66 -2.24 30.30 -6.82
CA HIS A 66 -1.26 30.53 -5.75
C HIS A 66 -1.37 31.94 -5.16
N GLU A 67 -1.39 32.04 -3.83
CA GLU A 67 -1.60 33.31 -3.13
C GLU A 67 -0.27 34.05 -2.82
N GLY A 68 -0.26 35.36 -3.04
CA GLY A 68 0.78 36.28 -2.56
C GLY A 68 2.19 36.13 -3.15
N LYS A 69 2.33 35.44 -4.30
CA LYS A 69 3.63 35.19 -4.97
C LYS A 69 3.48 35.27 -6.49
N THR A 70 4.54 35.68 -7.18
CA THR A 70 4.61 35.50 -8.64
C THR A 70 4.85 34.02 -8.99
N CYS A 71 4.54 33.61 -10.23
CA CYS A 71 4.77 32.23 -10.67
C CYS A 71 6.24 31.81 -10.49
N SER A 72 7.19 32.68 -10.87
CA SER A 72 8.63 32.43 -10.72
C SER A 72 9.06 32.31 -9.26
N GLN A 73 8.52 33.17 -8.37
CA GLN A 73 8.77 33.07 -6.93
C GLN A 73 8.18 31.79 -6.32
N ASN A 74 7.00 31.34 -6.76
CA ASN A 74 6.40 30.09 -6.29
C ASN A 74 7.25 28.86 -6.66
N VAL A 75 7.85 28.87 -7.85
CA VAL A 75 8.71 27.79 -8.36
C VAL A 75 10.08 27.79 -7.67
N THR A 76 10.76 28.92 -7.62
CA THR A 76 12.14 29.05 -7.09
C THR A 76 12.19 28.89 -5.58
N ARG A 77 11.35 29.60 -4.82
CA ARG A 77 11.25 29.43 -3.36
C ARG A 77 10.75 28.03 -3.00
N GLY A 78 9.87 27.48 -3.83
CA GLY A 78 9.42 26.10 -3.72
C GLY A 78 10.58 25.12 -3.81
N PHE A 79 11.46 25.28 -4.81
CA PHE A 79 12.61 24.42 -5.05
C PHE A 79 13.57 24.36 -3.85
N PHE A 80 14.07 25.50 -3.38
CA PHE A 80 15.06 25.53 -2.31
C PHE A 80 14.47 25.03 -0.98
N LYS A 81 13.21 25.38 -0.69
CA LYS A 81 12.53 24.90 0.51
C LYS A 81 12.39 23.38 0.48
N THR A 82 11.93 22.80 -0.62
CA THR A 82 11.72 21.35 -0.72
C THR A 82 13.05 20.60 -0.75
N TRP A 83 14.08 21.14 -1.39
CA TRP A 83 15.42 20.56 -1.40
C TRP A 83 16.01 20.44 0.01
N MET A 84 16.01 21.54 0.77
CA MET A 84 16.51 21.55 2.16
C MET A 84 15.79 20.52 3.02
N ILE A 85 14.46 20.53 2.97
CA ILE A 85 13.63 19.63 3.77
C ILE A 85 13.85 18.16 3.35
N ALA A 86 13.89 17.88 2.05
CA ALA A 86 14.12 16.53 1.53
C ALA A 86 15.49 16.00 1.92
N TYR A 87 16.53 16.83 1.86
CA TYR A 87 17.87 16.50 2.31
C TYR A 87 17.90 16.15 3.80
N VAL A 88 17.36 17.04 4.65
CA VAL A 88 17.33 16.84 6.11
C VAL A 88 16.57 15.58 6.47
N VAL A 89 15.39 15.37 5.90
CA VAL A 89 14.58 14.18 6.20
C VAL A 89 15.28 12.92 5.75
N LYS A 90 15.82 12.87 4.53
CA LYS A 90 16.52 11.68 4.05
C LYS A 90 17.80 11.41 4.85
N TYR A 91 18.54 12.43 5.24
CA TYR A 91 19.71 12.32 6.11
C TYR A 91 19.34 11.72 7.48
N LEU A 92 18.32 12.28 8.13
CA LEU A 92 17.85 11.79 9.43
C LEU A 92 17.45 10.32 9.38
N ILE A 93 16.88 9.86 8.26
CA ILE A 93 16.51 8.45 8.12
C ILE A 93 17.73 7.54 7.98
N GLY A 94 18.77 7.97 7.27
CA GLY A 94 20.01 7.21 7.20
C GLY A 94 20.71 7.09 8.56
N VAL A 95 20.49 8.06 9.46
CA VAL A 95 21.21 8.17 10.74
C VAL A 95 20.41 7.62 11.92
N LEU A 96 19.12 7.91 12.01
CA LEU A 96 18.29 7.68 13.21
C LEU A 96 18.24 6.21 13.65
N PRO A 97 18.07 5.21 12.77
CA PRO A 97 18.15 3.80 13.18
C PRO A 97 19.53 3.42 13.72
N ALA A 98 20.61 3.97 13.15
CA ALA A 98 21.97 3.69 13.60
C ALA A 98 22.26 4.33 14.97
N VAL A 99 21.71 5.52 15.23
CA VAL A 99 21.78 6.18 16.54
C VAL A 99 20.99 5.40 17.59
N LEU A 100 19.74 5.05 17.28
CA LEU A 100 18.87 4.30 18.20
C LEU A 100 19.41 2.91 18.55
N THR A 101 20.14 2.28 17.63
CA THR A 101 20.77 0.96 17.86
C THR A 101 22.19 1.07 18.44
N GLY A 102 22.68 2.27 18.73
CA GLY A 102 24.04 2.51 19.23
C GLY A 102 25.15 2.24 18.20
N LYS A 103 24.81 1.81 16.98
CA LYS A 103 25.77 1.49 15.90
C LYS A 103 26.47 2.74 15.36
N ALA A 104 25.84 3.91 15.43
CA ALA A 104 26.42 5.17 14.97
C ALA A 104 27.63 5.59 15.82
N PHE A 105 27.61 5.31 17.12
CA PHE A 105 28.73 5.61 18.02
C PHE A 105 29.91 4.66 17.82
N LYS A 106 29.64 3.42 17.38
CA LYS A 106 30.69 2.44 17.03
C LYS A 106 31.31 2.70 15.65
N ASN A 107 30.52 3.22 14.70
CA ASN A 107 30.96 3.49 13.33
C ASN A 107 30.54 4.91 12.89
N PRO A 108 31.32 5.96 13.20
CA PRO A 108 30.97 7.36 12.88
C PRO A 108 30.94 7.65 11.37
N ALA A 109 31.53 6.79 10.53
CA ALA A 109 31.46 6.88 9.07
C ALA A 109 30.00 6.87 8.54
N ILE A 110 29.04 6.38 9.33
CA ILE A 110 27.61 6.38 8.98
C ILE A 110 27.08 7.79 8.77
N PHE A 111 27.51 8.79 9.56
CA PHE A 111 27.06 10.17 9.39
C PHE A 111 27.48 10.73 8.02
N LYS A 112 28.76 10.54 7.65
CA LYS A 112 29.27 10.98 6.35
C LYS A 112 28.61 10.23 5.18
N LYS A 113 28.39 8.92 5.32
CA LYS A 113 27.73 8.10 4.28
C LYS A 113 26.27 8.50 4.08
N SER A 114 25.54 8.77 5.16
CA SER A 114 24.13 9.16 5.12
C SER A 114 23.91 10.56 4.52
N GLY A 115 24.90 11.45 4.59
CA GLY A 115 24.87 12.77 3.93
C GLY A 115 25.45 12.79 2.51
N GLY A 116 25.80 11.63 1.95
CA GLY A 116 26.53 11.54 0.68
C GLY A 116 25.69 11.84 -0.57
N SER A 117 26.27 11.51 -1.72
CA SER A 117 25.71 11.79 -3.05
C SER A 117 24.28 11.25 -3.26
N ASP A 118 23.90 10.12 -2.64
CA ASP A 118 22.54 9.58 -2.75
C ASP A 118 21.49 10.50 -2.09
N THR A 119 21.83 11.13 -0.96
CA THR A 119 20.93 12.04 -0.23
C THR A 119 20.74 13.34 -0.99
N VAL A 120 21.83 13.92 -1.50
CA VAL A 120 21.79 15.09 -2.38
C VAL A 120 21.01 14.79 -3.65
N GLY A 121 21.27 13.66 -4.30
CA GLY A 121 20.61 13.28 -5.56
C GLY A 121 19.10 13.10 -5.40
N PHE A 122 18.65 12.49 -4.30
CA PHE A 122 17.22 12.37 -4.02
C PHE A 122 16.56 13.71 -3.68
N ALA A 123 17.23 14.56 -2.87
CA ALA A 123 16.71 15.89 -2.57
C ALA A 123 16.55 16.71 -3.85
N PHE A 124 17.53 16.62 -4.77
CA PHE A 124 17.50 17.28 -6.07
C PHE A 124 16.40 16.72 -6.99
N PHE A 125 16.22 15.40 -7.03
CA PHE A 125 15.10 14.76 -7.73
C PHE A 125 13.76 15.32 -7.21
N LEU A 126 13.52 15.26 -5.90
CA LEU A 126 12.23 15.63 -5.32
C LEU A 126 11.94 17.13 -5.46
N SER A 127 12.95 17.99 -5.30
CA SER A 127 12.79 19.43 -5.48
C SER A 127 12.52 19.79 -6.94
N SER A 128 13.26 19.19 -7.87
CA SER A 128 13.06 19.38 -9.31
C SER A 128 11.67 18.90 -9.75
N PHE A 129 11.23 17.76 -9.24
CA PHE A 129 9.90 17.22 -9.48
C PHE A 129 8.78 18.22 -9.12
N LEU A 130 8.81 18.76 -7.90
CA LEU A 130 7.78 19.69 -7.42
C LEU A 130 7.83 21.04 -8.14
N SER A 131 9.02 21.54 -8.43
CA SER A 131 9.21 22.80 -9.15
C SER A 131 8.81 22.68 -10.62
N ALA A 132 9.14 21.57 -11.28
CA ALA A 132 8.71 21.29 -12.65
C ALA A 132 7.18 21.22 -12.74
N TYR A 133 6.52 20.51 -11.81
CA TYR A 133 5.05 20.47 -11.75
C TYR A 133 4.45 21.87 -11.66
N LYS A 134 4.93 22.70 -10.71
CA LYS A 134 4.43 24.06 -10.53
C LYS A 134 4.68 24.93 -11.76
N ALA A 135 5.87 24.86 -12.34
CA ALA A 135 6.24 25.62 -13.52
C ALA A 135 5.33 25.27 -14.71
N VAL A 136 5.22 23.98 -15.04
CA VAL A 136 4.38 23.52 -16.16
C VAL A 136 2.92 23.87 -15.92
N LEU A 137 2.40 23.68 -14.70
CA LEU A 137 1.01 24.02 -14.38
C LEU A 137 0.72 25.52 -14.51
N CYS A 138 1.62 26.38 -14.02
CA CYS A 138 1.46 27.83 -14.13
C CYS A 138 1.53 28.28 -15.59
N THR A 139 2.47 27.74 -16.38
CA THR A 139 2.58 28.00 -17.82
C THR A 139 1.31 27.56 -18.56
N MET A 140 0.82 26.35 -18.29
CA MET A 140 -0.41 25.83 -18.90
C MET A 140 -1.63 26.69 -18.57
N ARG A 141 -1.77 27.16 -17.32
CA ARG A 141 -2.87 28.04 -16.92
C ARG A 141 -2.74 29.46 -17.47
N TYR A 142 -1.51 29.92 -17.72
CA TYR A 142 -1.28 31.20 -18.39
C TYR A 142 -1.84 31.20 -19.82
N TYR A 143 -1.65 30.09 -20.54
CA TYR A 143 -2.14 29.89 -21.92
C TYR A 143 -3.58 29.37 -21.99
N ARG A 144 -4.06 28.58 -21.02
CA ARG A 144 -5.41 27.98 -20.98
C ARG A 144 -6.12 28.24 -19.64
N PRO A 145 -6.79 29.40 -19.47
CA PRO A 145 -7.48 29.76 -18.23
C PRO A 145 -8.72 28.90 -17.90
N GLN A 146 -8.76 28.52 -16.62
CA GLN A 146 -9.70 27.76 -15.76
C GLN A 146 -11.02 27.12 -16.24
N HIS A 147 -11.81 27.60 -17.21
CA HIS A 147 -13.22 27.15 -17.25
C HIS A 147 -13.42 25.70 -17.77
N GLU A 148 -12.47 25.16 -18.53
CA GLU A 148 -12.56 23.78 -19.08
C GLU A 148 -11.22 23.00 -19.08
N GLY A 149 -10.09 23.65 -18.73
CA GLY A 149 -8.74 23.11 -18.96
C GLY A 149 -8.00 22.53 -17.74
N ASP A 150 -8.47 22.72 -16.50
CA ASP A 150 -7.62 22.45 -15.32
C ASP A 150 -7.32 20.96 -15.11
N ARG A 151 -8.17 20.06 -15.62
CA ARG A 151 -7.91 18.62 -15.64
C ARG A 151 -6.73 18.26 -16.56
N LEU A 152 -6.77 18.71 -17.82
CA LEU A 152 -5.69 18.46 -18.77
C LEU A 152 -4.39 19.18 -18.34
N ASN A 153 -4.51 20.42 -17.84
CA ASN A 153 -3.36 21.17 -17.33
C ASN A 153 -2.66 20.43 -16.19
N ALA A 154 -3.43 19.91 -15.22
CA ALA A 154 -2.89 19.13 -14.10
C ALA A 154 -2.32 17.78 -14.55
N PHE A 155 -2.96 17.10 -15.51
CA PHE A 155 -2.47 15.86 -16.09
C PHE A 155 -1.10 16.05 -16.74
N VAL A 156 -1.00 16.98 -17.69
CA VAL A 156 0.24 17.27 -18.43
C VAL A 156 1.32 17.75 -17.48
N ALA A 157 1.01 18.64 -16.54
CA ALA A 157 1.98 19.09 -15.54
C ALA A 157 2.50 17.93 -14.68
N GLY A 158 1.63 17.01 -14.24
CA GLY A 158 2.02 15.82 -13.50
C GLY A 158 2.90 14.88 -14.33
N SER A 159 2.53 14.62 -15.58
CA SER A 159 3.28 13.74 -16.47
C SER A 159 4.65 14.29 -16.87
N VAL A 160 4.75 15.58 -17.20
CA VAL A 160 6.03 16.24 -17.52
C VAL A 160 6.92 16.29 -16.29
N ALA A 161 6.37 16.65 -15.12
CA ALA A 161 7.13 16.60 -13.87
C ALA A 161 7.64 15.18 -13.58
N GLY A 162 6.88 14.15 -13.95
CA GLY A 162 7.25 12.75 -13.82
C GLY A 162 8.61 12.38 -14.43
N LEU A 163 9.02 13.06 -15.51
CA LEU A 163 10.31 12.83 -16.17
C LEU A 163 11.52 13.10 -15.26
N THR A 164 11.35 13.93 -14.23
CA THR A 164 12.40 14.21 -13.24
C THR A 164 12.82 12.96 -12.46
N LEU A 165 12.05 11.86 -12.48
CA LEU A 165 12.45 10.57 -11.94
C LEU A 165 13.78 10.06 -12.56
N LEU A 166 14.12 10.48 -13.78
CA LEU A 166 15.42 10.23 -14.41
C LEU A 166 16.62 10.75 -13.60
N LEU A 167 16.42 11.78 -12.77
CA LEU A 167 17.46 12.34 -11.91
C LEU A 167 17.82 11.40 -10.76
N ASP A 168 16.95 10.45 -10.41
CA ASP A 168 17.23 9.46 -9.38
C ASP A 168 18.07 8.30 -9.94
N LYS A 169 19.35 8.24 -9.54
CA LYS A 169 20.30 7.21 -9.96
C LYS A 169 19.99 5.82 -9.39
N ASN A 170 19.17 5.71 -8.34
CA ASN A 170 18.87 4.44 -7.70
C ASN A 170 17.69 3.75 -8.38
N LYS A 171 17.98 2.76 -9.25
CA LYS A 171 16.96 1.99 -9.99
C LYS A 171 15.93 1.32 -9.06
N SER A 172 16.36 0.74 -7.95
CA SER A 172 15.45 0.07 -7.01
C SER A 172 14.46 1.07 -6.37
N ARG A 173 14.95 2.25 -5.98
CA ARG A 173 14.10 3.32 -5.46
C ARG A 173 13.14 3.85 -6.53
N ARG A 174 13.60 4.02 -7.78
CA ARG A 174 12.75 4.42 -8.90
C ARG A 174 11.60 3.44 -9.14
N THR A 175 11.89 2.14 -9.19
CA THR A 175 10.86 1.11 -9.36
C THR A 175 9.88 1.12 -8.19
N ALA A 176 10.36 1.24 -6.95
CA ALA A 176 9.51 1.32 -5.77
C ALA A 176 8.58 2.55 -5.80
N LEU A 177 9.13 3.74 -6.10
CA LEU A 177 8.35 4.97 -6.24
C LEU A 177 7.31 4.88 -7.37
N THR A 178 7.69 4.27 -8.49
CA THR A 178 6.81 4.03 -9.64
C THR A 178 5.65 3.14 -9.28
N LEU A 179 5.92 1.97 -8.72
CA LEU A 179 4.87 1.03 -8.33
C LEU A 179 3.97 1.62 -7.26
N TYR A 180 4.53 2.31 -6.27
CA TYR A 180 3.76 2.98 -5.23
C TYR A 180 2.84 4.07 -5.81
N LEU A 181 3.36 4.94 -6.68
CA LEU A 181 2.55 5.98 -7.29
C LEU A 181 1.49 5.39 -8.21
N PHE A 182 1.82 4.34 -8.95
CA PHE A 182 0.90 3.62 -9.81
C PHE A 182 -0.26 3.02 -9.03
N THR A 183 0.01 2.29 -7.93
CA THR A 183 -1.06 1.73 -7.10
C THR A 183 -1.93 2.81 -6.45
N ARG A 184 -1.33 3.94 -6.04
CA ARG A 184 -2.10 5.09 -5.55
C ARG A 184 -2.95 5.73 -6.63
N SER A 185 -2.43 5.85 -7.86
CA SER A 185 -3.21 6.37 -8.99
C SER A 185 -4.41 5.47 -9.32
N ILE A 186 -4.23 4.14 -9.24
CA ILE A 186 -5.34 3.19 -9.37
C ILE A 186 -6.32 3.38 -8.21
N GLN A 187 -5.84 3.40 -6.97
CA GLN A 187 -6.70 3.55 -5.79
C GLN A 187 -7.59 4.79 -5.89
N PHE A 188 -6.99 5.97 -6.11
CA PHE A 188 -7.75 7.21 -6.17
C PHE A 188 -8.57 7.32 -7.47
N GLY A 189 -8.08 6.78 -8.58
CA GLY A 189 -8.84 6.66 -9.83
C GLY A 189 -10.09 5.81 -9.65
N SER A 190 -9.98 4.65 -9.00
CA SER A 190 -11.11 3.80 -8.64
C SER A 190 -12.07 4.50 -7.68
N SER A 191 -11.57 5.21 -6.66
CA SER A 191 -12.42 6.00 -5.76
C SER A 191 -13.15 7.13 -6.51
N TYR A 192 -12.51 7.78 -7.48
CA TYR A 192 -13.13 8.80 -8.33
C TYR A 192 -14.23 8.20 -9.20
N SER A 193 -13.96 7.07 -9.86
CA SER A 193 -14.95 6.34 -10.66
C SER A 193 -16.14 5.89 -9.81
N MET A 194 -15.90 5.38 -8.59
CA MET A 194 -16.96 5.01 -7.65
C MET A 194 -17.80 6.20 -7.22
N LYS A 195 -17.18 7.37 -6.98
CA LYS A 195 -17.89 8.62 -6.67
C LYS A 195 -18.78 9.05 -7.84
N LYS A 196 -18.24 9.09 -9.06
CA LYS A 196 -19.00 9.46 -10.27
C LYS A 196 -20.15 8.49 -10.54
N TRP A 197 -19.92 7.20 -10.34
CA TRP A 197 -20.96 6.19 -10.44
C TRP A 197 -22.04 6.36 -9.37
N ALA A 198 -21.67 6.70 -8.13
CA ALA A 198 -22.64 7.01 -7.07
C ALA A 198 -23.48 8.25 -7.39
N GLU A 199 -22.86 9.34 -7.85
CA GLU A 199 -23.55 10.56 -8.31
C GLU A 199 -24.56 10.24 -9.43
N HIS A 200 -24.15 9.43 -10.42
CA HIS A 200 -25.04 9.01 -11.51
C HIS A 200 -26.23 8.17 -11.00
N ARG A 201 -26.01 7.25 -10.06
CA ARG A 201 -27.09 6.47 -9.44
C ARG A 201 -28.05 7.33 -8.64
N GLU A 202 -27.53 8.30 -7.89
CA GLU A 202 -28.35 9.26 -7.14
C GLU A 202 -29.19 10.13 -8.07
N ALA A 203 -28.61 10.62 -9.17
CA ALA A 203 -29.34 11.34 -10.20
C ALA A 203 -30.47 10.47 -10.79
N LYS A 204 -30.17 9.25 -11.24
CA LYS A 204 -31.18 8.31 -11.76
C LYS A 204 -32.31 8.06 -10.76
N ARG A 205 -32.00 7.87 -9.47
CA ARG A 205 -33.00 7.71 -8.40
C ARG A 205 -33.83 8.96 -8.16
N SER A 206 -33.22 10.14 -8.19
CA SER A 206 -33.96 11.40 -8.06
C SER A 206 -34.98 11.57 -9.19
N THR A 207 -34.61 11.26 -10.43
CA THR A 207 -35.52 11.28 -11.58
C THR A 207 -36.67 10.27 -11.42
N GLN A 208 -36.38 9.04 -10.97
CA GLN A 208 -37.41 8.03 -10.71
C GLN A 208 -38.37 8.43 -9.58
N ARG A 209 -37.84 9.04 -8.50
CA ARG A 209 -38.66 9.55 -7.39
C ARG A 209 -39.56 10.69 -7.81
N LEU A 210 -39.06 11.59 -8.66
CA LEU A 210 -39.85 12.67 -9.26
C LEU A 210 -40.98 12.11 -10.13
N ALA A 211 -40.66 11.18 -11.05
CA ALA A 211 -41.67 10.55 -11.90
C ALA A 211 -42.74 9.78 -11.09
N LEU A 212 -42.34 9.08 -10.02
CA LEU A 212 -43.27 8.39 -9.14
C LEU A 212 -44.15 9.38 -8.36
N ARG A 213 -43.57 10.48 -7.87
CA ARG A 213 -44.32 11.55 -7.20
C ARG A 213 -45.37 12.15 -8.12
N ASP A 214 -45.01 12.43 -9.37
CA ASP A 214 -45.94 12.97 -10.38
C ASP A 214 -47.07 11.98 -10.69
N ALA A 215 -46.73 10.69 -10.81
CA ALA A 215 -47.72 9.62 -10.99
C ALA A 215 -48.69 9.52 -9.78
N VAL A 216 -48.18 9.56 -8.54
CA VAL A 216 -49.01 9.53 -7.33
C VAL A 216 -49.95 10.74 -7.28
N HIS A 217 -49.43 11.94 -7.51
CA HIS A 217 -50.25 13.17 -7.59
C HIS A 217 -51.35 13.06 -8.65
N SER A 218 -51.06 12.49 -9.82
CA SER A 218 -52.05 12.33 -10.89
C SER A 218 -53.13 11.27 -10.58
N SER A 219 -52.80 10.26 -9.77
CA SER A 219 -53.69 9.12 -9.48
C SER A 219 -54.63 9.33 -8.29
N GLY A 220 -54.36 10.33 -7.44
CA GLY A 220 -55.15 10.63 -6.23
C GLY A 220 -55.11 9.55 -5.14
N LYS A 221 -54.32 8.47 -5.31
CA LYS A 221 -54.18 7.38 -4.34
C LYS A 221 -52.92 7.58 -3.50
N GLU A 222 -53.03 7.47 -2.18
CA GLU A 222 -51.87 7.41 -1.28
C GLU A 222 -51.10 6.10 -1.51
N HIS A 223 -50.17 6.11 -2.47
CA HIS A 223 -49.19 5.03 -2.60
C HIS A 223 -47.93 5.38 -1.81
N ALA A 224 -47.47 4.44 -0.97
CA ALA A 224 -46.16 4.54 -0.35
C ALA A 224 -45.06 4.63 -1.43
N LEU A 225 -44.21 5.65 -1.34
CA LEU A 225 -43.08 5.88 -2.26
C LEU A 225 -41.97 4.83 -2.06
N VAL A 226 -42.24 3.58 -2.43
CA VAL A 226 -41.27 2.48 -2.32
C VAL A 226 -40.48 2.39 -3.62
N THR A 227 -39.25 2.90 -3.59
CA THR A 227 -38.27 2.67 -4.68
C THR A 227 -37.58 1.33 -4.45
N LYS A 228 -37.76 0.36 -5.35
CA LYS A 228 -37.05 -0.94 -5.28
C LYS A 228 -35.55 -0.73 -5.53
N SER A 229 -34.71 -1.35 -4.69
CA SER A 229 -33.27 -1.37 -4.91
C SER A 229 -32.91 -2.13 -6.20
N GLY A 230 -32.16 -1.49 -7.08
CA GLY A 230 -31.69 -2.10 -8.32
C GLY A 230 -30.49 -3.03 -8.13
N TRP A 231 -30.13 -3.79 -9.18
CA TRP A 231 -28.92 -4.62 -9.22
C TRP A 231 -27.63 -3.82 -9.00
N ASP A 232 -27.62 -2.55 -9.40
CA ASP A 232 -26.53 -1.60 -9.20
C ASP A 232 -26.29 -1.25 -7.73
N ASP A 233 -27.33 -1.20 -6.89
CA ASP A 233 -27.21 -0.98 -5.44
C ASP A 233 -26.63 -2.21 -4.73
N ILE A 234 -27.02 -3.41 -5.16
CA ILE A 234 -26.43 -4.66 -4.67
C ILE A 234 -24.94 -4.69 -5.03
N LEU A 235 -24.60 -4.39 -6.27
CA LEU A 235 -23.21 -4.35 -6.74
C LEU A 235 -22.38 -3.32 -5.96
N ALA A 236 -22.89 -2.11 -5.75
CA ALA A 236 -22.20 -1.07 -4.99
C ALA A 236 -21.94 -1.49 -3.53
N LYS A 237 -22.91 -2.16 -2.90
CA LYS A 237 -22.78 -2.69 -1.54
C LYS A 237 -21.72 -3.78 -1.47
N VAL A 238 -21.71 -4.71 -2.43
CA VAL A 238 -20.71 -5.79 -2.49
C VAL A 238 -19.31 -5.24 -2.75
N MET A 239 -19.17 -4.32 -3.71
CA MET A 239 -17.88 -3.71 -4.01
C MET A 239 -17.32 -2.94 -2.81
N SER A 240 -18.14 -2.13 -2.14
CA SER A 240 -17.68 -1.35 -0.97
C SER A 240 -17.33 -2.22 0.23
N SER A 241 -18.03 -3.34 0.44
CA SER A 241 -17.76 -4.25 1.57
C SER A 241 -16.61 -5.23 1.31
N SER A 242 -16.38 -5.61 0.04
CA SER A 242 -15.51 -6.74 -0.31
C SER A 242 -14.23 -6.34 -1.05
N ALA A 243 -14.10 -5.09 -1.49
CA ALA A 243 -12.95 -4.65 -2.29
C ALA A 243 -11.60 -4.93 -1.61
N ALA A 244 -11.47 -4.65 -0.31
CA ALA A 244 -10.23 -4.90 0.42
C ALA A 244 -9.89 -6.39 0.48
N THR A 245 -10.89 -7.23 0.74
CA THR A 245 -10.73 -8.69 0.82
C THR A 245 -10.39 -9.29 -0.53
N VAL A 246 -11.09 -8.91 -1.59
CA VAL A 246 -10.80 -9.38 -2.95
C VAL A 246 -9.40 -8.96 -3.37
N LEU A 247 -9.01 -7.71 -3.13
CA LEU A 247 -7.67 -7.22 -3.44
C LEU A 247 -6.60 -7.97 -2.65
N MET A 248 -6.81 -8.20 -1.35
CA MET A 248 -5.89 -8.98 -0.52
C MET A 248 -5.77 -10.42 -1.04
N SER A 249 -6.89 -11.10 -1.34
CA SER A 249 -6.89 -12.46 -1.87
C SER A 249 -6.16 -12.56 -3.21
N LEU A 250 -6.41 -11.65 -4.15
CA LEU A 250 -5.73 -11.65 -5.45
C LEU A 250 -4.22 -11.41 -5.32
N THR A 251 -3.83 -10.45 -4.48
CA THR A 251 -2.41 -10.15 -4.26
C THR A 251 -1.71 -11.27 -3.51
N ALA A 252 -2.36 -11.88 -2.52
CA ALA A 252 -1.87 -13.05 -1.80
C ALA A 252 -1.76 -14.28 -2.72
N ALA A 253 -2.69 -14.50 -3.65
CA ALA A 253 -2.64 -15.58 -4.64
C ALA A 253 -1.34 -15.54 -5.45
N VAL A 254 -0.98 -14.38 -6.00
CA VAL A 254 0.26 -14.20 -6.76
C VAL A 254 1.48 -14.34 -5.86
N ASN A 255 1.49 -13.64 -4.73
CA ASN A 255 2.65 -13.58 -3.84
C ASN A 255 2.96 -14.93 -3.22
N LEU A 256 1.97 -15.67 -2.70
CA LEU A 256 2.18 -16.98 -2.09
C LEU A 256 2.49 -18.05 -3.13
N TYR A 257 1.90 -17.97 -4.32
CA TYR A 257 2.30 -18.83 -5.44
C TYR A 257 3.79 -18.65 -5.79
N SER A 258 4.21 -17.40 -6.03
CA SER A 258 5.62 -17.11 -6.32
C SER A 258 6.51 -17.49 -5.14
N CYS A 259 6.07 -17.27 -3.90
CA CYS A 259 6.83 -17.64 -2.71
C CYS A 259 7.20 -19.14 -2.71
N VAL A 260 6.26 -20.02 -3.02
CA VAL A 260 6.50 -21.46 -2.91
C VAL A 260 7.16 -22.03 -4.18
N ILE A 261 6.74 -21.57 -5.37
CA ILE A 261 7.08 -22.22 -6.65
C ILE A 261 8.18 -21.48 -7.41
N GLU A 262 8.11 -20.16 -7.46
CA GLU A 262 9.00 -19.29 -8.25
C GLU A 262 9.51 -18.09 -7.43
N PRO A 263 10.30 -18.32 -6.37
CA PRO A 263 10.72 -17.27 -5.43
C PRO A 263 11.66 -16.25 -6.09
N ASP A 264 12.30 -16.62 -7.19
CA ASP A 264 13.14 -15.77 -8.04
C ASP A 264 12.38 -14.58 -8.64
N ALA A 265 11.07 -14.71 -8.85
CA ALA A 265 10.24 -13.62 -9.34
C ALA A 265 9.88 -12.59 -8.26
N MET A 266 10.07 -12.90 -6.98
CA MET A 266 9.68 -12.03 -5.88
C MET A 266 10.74 -10.96 -5.58
N PRO A 267 10.36 -9.75 -5.11
CA PRO A 267 11.32 -8.80 -4.57
C PRO A 267 12.04 -9.41 -3.34
N LYS A 268 13.38 -9.42 -3.34
CA LYS A 268 14.22 -10.07 -2.30
C LYS A 268 13.84 -9.65 -0.87
N SER A 269 13.51 -8.38 -0.68
CA SER A 269 13.14 -7.86 0.62
C SER A 269 11.79 -8.35 1.12
N TYR A 270 10.82 -8.52 0.21
CA TYR A 270 9.52 -9.08 0.51
C TYR A 270 9.61 -10.59 0.74
N TRP A 271 10.42 -11.28 -0.06
CA TRP A 271 10.81 -12.67 0.18
C TRP A 271 11.37 -12.86 1.60
N ASN A 272 12.37 -12.08 1.98
CA ASN A 272 12.97 -12.15 3.31
C ASN A 272 11.96 -11.87 4.43
N PHE A 273 11.01 -10.95 4.21
CA PHE A 273 9.93 -10.69 5.15
C PHE A 273 9.01 -11.90 5.31
N LEU A 274 8.56 -12.51 4.21
CA LEU A 274 7.72 -13.73 4.26
C LEU A 274 8.48 -14.89 4.91
N MET A 275 9.76 -15.04 4.61
CA MET A 275 10.60 -16.08 5.19
C MET A 275 10.79 -15.92 6.69
N GLN A 276 10.94 -14.69 7.19
CA GLN A 276 10.99 -14.41 8.62
C GLN A 276 9.73 -14.89 9.36
N HIS A 277 8.55 -14.72 8.75
CA HIS A 277 7.26 -15.15 9.31
C HIS A 277 6.95 -16.63 9.05
N SER A 278 7.51 -17.22 7.99
CA SER A 278 7.41 -18.67 7.79
C SER A 278 8.10 -19.47 8.92
N GLY A 279 9.17 -18.93 9.50
CA GLY A 279 10.00 -19.64 10.47
C GLY A 279 10.87 -20.75 9.88
N LEU A 280 10.73 -21.07 8.60
CA LEU A 280 11.43 -22.19 7.95
C LEU A 280 12.95 -21.99 7.93
N PRO A 281 13.51 -20.82 7.55
CA PRO A 281 14.96 -20.65 7.57
C PRO A 281 15.55 -20.77 8.98
N GLN A 282 14.83 -20.32 10.01
CA GLN A 282 15.27 -20.43 11.40
C GLN A 282 15.24 -21.89 11.88
N LYS A 283 14.29 -22.69 11.38
CA LYS A 283 14.12 -24.10 11.75
C LYS A 283 15.13 -25.01 11.04
N PHE A 284 15.39 -24.78 9.76
CA PHE A 284 16.21 -25.66 8.92
C PHE A 284 17.63 -25.13 8.65
N GLY A 285 17.92 -23.87 8.96
CA GLY A 285 19.26 -23.30 8.81
C GLY A 285 19.81 -23.51 7.38
N PRO A 286 21.04 -24.04 7.24
CA PRO A 286 21.65 -24.31 5.93
C PRO A 286 20.84 -25.27 5.04
N MET A 287 20.05 -26.17 5.64
CA MET A 287 19.25 -27.15 4.90
C MET A 287 17.98 -26.56 4.27
N PHE A 288 17.62 -25.31 4.60
CA PHE A 288 16.42 -24.68 4.07
C PHE A 288 16.44 -24.54 2.54
N GLN A 289 17.55 -24.08 1.95
CA GLN A 289 17.65 -23.91 0.49
C GLN A 289 17.61 -25.24 -0.26
N PRO A 290 18.42 -26.27 0.12
CA PRO A 290 18.28 -27.60 -0.46
C PRO A 290 16.87 -28.18 -0.35
N LEU A 291 16.19 -27.98 0.79
CA LEU A 291 14.83 -28.44 0.98
C LEU A 291 13.84 -27.74 0.04
N LEU A 292 13.95 -26.41 -0.10
CA LEU A 292 13.11 -25.63 -1.00
C LEU A 292 13.32 -26.01 -2.47
N ASP A 293 14.57 -26.20 -2.90
CA ASP A 293 14.89 -26.61 -4.26
C ASP A 293 14.40 -28.04 -4.55
N THR A 294 14.54 -28.95 -3.59
CA THR A 294 14.00 -30.32 -3.68
C THR A 294 12.47 -30.30 -3.77
N PHE A 295 11.80 -29.51 -2.94
CA PHE A 295 10.35 -29.31 -2.99
C PHE A 295 9.90 -28.84 -4.39
N ARG A 296 10.60 -27.85 -4.95
CA ARG A 296 10.28 -27.28 -6.26
C ARG A 296 10.52 -28.27 -7.39
N SER A 297 11.64 -29.00 -7.35
CA SER A 297 11.93 -30.05 -8.33
C SER A 297 10.85 -31.13 -8.30
N GLN A 298 10.50 -31.63 -7.11
CA GLN A 298 9.47 -32.65 -6.96
C GLN A 298 8.09 -32.13 -7.40
N TYR A 299 7.78 -30.87 -7.11
CA TYR A 299 6.54 -30.25 -7.58
C TYR A 299 6.45 -30.23 -9.11
N VAL A 300 7.54 -29.90 -9.82
CA VAL A 300 7.56 -29.87 -11.30
C VAL A 300 7.26 -31.27 -11.84
N THR A 301 7.92 -32.30 -11.32
CA THR A 301 7.68 -33.70 -11.70
C THR A 301 6.24 -34.12 -11.45
N LEU A 302 5.72 -33.91 -10.22
CA LEU A 302 4.38 -34.35 -9.84
C LEU A 302 3.26 -33.60 -10.57
N ARG A 303 3.51 -32.36 -11.00
CA ARG A 303 2.53 -31.55 -11.76
C ARG A 303 2.23 -32.15 -13.15
N GLU A 304 3.23 -32.80 -13.75
CA GLU A 304 3.13 -33.40 -15.08
C GLU A 304 2.45 -34.77 -15.05
N LEU A 305 2.56 -35.49 -13.93
CA LEU A 305 1.95 -36.80 -13.77
C LEU A 305 0.41 -36.78 -13.67
N PRO A 306 -0.26 -37.91 -14.00
CA PRO A 306 -1.65 -38.13 -13.63
C PRO A 306 -1.86 -38.04 -12.11
N GLY A 307 -3.04 -37.58 -11.70
CA GLY A 307 -3.44 -37.68 -10.29
C GLY A 307 -3.64 -39.14 -9.89
N GLY A 308 -3.52 -39.45 -8.61
CA GLY A 308 -3.54 -40.81 -8.10
C GLY A 308 -2.56 -40.98 -6.95
N MET A 309 -2.93 -41.80 -5.97
CA MET A 309 -2.04 -42.07 -4.82
C MET A 309 -0.76 -42.79 -5.26
N GLU A 310 -0.79 -43.52 -6.38
CA GLU A 310 0.41 -44.17 -6.92
C GLU A 310 1.51 -43.16 -7.31
N ASN A 311 1.15 -41.95 -7.73
CA ASN A 311 2.10 -40.96 -8.24
C ASN A 311 2.47 -39.91 -7.20
N ILE A 312 1.49 -39.39 -6.46
CA ILE A 312 1.71 -38.28 -5.51
C ILE A 312 1.81 -38.72 -4.05
N GLY A 313 1.41 -39.95 -3.76
CA GLY A 313 1.35 -40.50 -2.42
C GLY A 313 2.67 -41.12 -1.99
N ILE A 314 2.79 -41.38 -0.69
CA ILE A 314 3.79 -42.30 -0.13
C ILE A 314 3.04 -43.60 0.21
N PRO A 315 3.52 -44.78 -0.22
CA PRO A 315 2.86 -46.05 0.08
C PRO A 315 2.65 -46.30 1.57
N ALA A 316 1.51 -46.89 1.93
CA ALA A 316 1.22 -47.28 3.30
C ALA A 316 2.28 -48.25 3.83
N GLY A 317 2.75 -48.04 5.06
CA GLY A 317 3.80 -48.85 5.69
C GLY A 317 5.24 -48.39 5.38
N VAL A 318 5.45 -47.47 4.43
CA VAL A 318 6.76 -46.87 4.18
C VAL A 318 6.89 -45.57 4.95
N THR A 319 7.99 -45.39 5.70
CA THR A 319 8.22 -44.14 6.42
C THR A 319 8.58 -43.01 5.44
N SER A 320 8.29 -41.76 5.81
CA SER A 320 8.67 -40.61 4.96
C SER A 320 10.18 -40.56 4.75
N LYS A 321 10.94 -40.95 5.78
CA LYS A 321 12.40 -41.01 5.74
C LYS A 321 12.88 -41.99 4.68
N ASP A 322 12.37 -43.22 4.70
CA ASP A 322 12.79 -44.27 3.76
C ASP A 322 12.38 -43.92 2.32
N PHE A 323 11.17 -43.38 2.15
CA PHE A 323 10.68 -42.95 0.85
C PHE A 323 11.55 -41.82 0.28
N VAL A 324 11.78 -40.76 1.06
CA VAL A 324 12.58 -39.60 0.63
C VAL A 324 14.03 -40.01 0.38
N SER A 325 14.60 -40.89 1.21
CA SER A 325 15.97 -41.38 1.03
C SER A 325 16.16 -42.14 -0.28
N THR A 326 15.16 -42.94 -0.66
CA THR A 326 15.24 -43.84 -1.83
C THR A 326 14.86 -43.14 -3.12
N ASN A 327 13.82 -42.30 -3.10
CA ASN A 327 13.18 -41.77 -4.32
C ASN A 327 13.44 -40.28 -4.58
N ILE A 328 13.91 -39.52 -3.58
CA ILE A 328 14.03 -38.05 -3.70
C ILE A 328 15.46 -37.59 -3.42
N SER A 329 15.92 -37.69 -2.17
CA SER A 329 17.28 -37.28 -1.78
C SER A 329 17.68 -37.88 -0.43
N PRO A 330 18.79 -38.63 -0.36
CA PRO A 330 19.31 -39.16 0.91
C PRO A 330 19.75 -38.05 1.86
N ASN A 331 20.26 -36.93 1.34
CA ASN A 331 20.65 -35.78 2.16
C ASN A 331 19.44 -35.15 2.87
N ILE A 332 18.32 -34.98 2.15
CA ILE A 332 17.09 -34.42 2.73
C ILE A 332 16.46 -35.40 3.73
N ALA A 333 16.59 -36.71 3.51
CA ALA A 333 16.09 -37.74 4.42
C ALA A 333 16.70 -37.66 5.84
N THR A 334 17.88 -37.06 6.00
CA THR A 334 18.51 -36.85 7.32
C THR A 334 17.69 -35.97 8.26
N LEU A 335 16.78 -35.14 7.72
CA LEU A 335 15.91 -34.27 8.51
C LEU A 335 14.75 -35.02 9.19
N TYR A 336 14.44 -36.25 8.78
CA TYR A 336 13.19 -36.92 9.16
C TYR A 336 13.35 -37.78 10.42
N PRO A 337 12.41 -37.70 11.37
CA PRO A 337 12.27 -38.70 12.42
C PRO A 337 11.96 -40.08 11.83
N SER A 338 12.48 -41.15 12.45
CA SER A 338 12.38 -42.52 11.91
C SER A 338 10.93 -43.04 11.76
N ASN A 339 10.01 -42.63 12.64
CA ASN A 339 8.64 -43.18 12.67
C ASN A 339 7.59 -42.24 12.04
N LEU A 340 8.01 -41.27 11.22
CA LEU A 340 7.10 -40.28 10.64
C LEU A 340 6.59 -40.71 9.26
N HIS A 341 5.27 -40.80 9.11
CA HIS A 341 4.61 -41.05 7.82
C HIS A 341 3.80 -39.83 7.36
N HIS A 342 3.86 -39.55 6.07
CA HIS A 342 3.04 -38.55 5.39
C HIS A 342 2.32 -39.21 4.23
N ASP A 343 1.04 -38.91 4.04
CA ASP A 343 0.27 -39.48 2.92
C ASP A 343 0.79 -39.00 1.54
N PHE A 344 1.41 -37.81 1.48
CA PHE A 344 1.80 -37.14 0.24
C PHE A 344 3.27 -36.70 0.27
N GLN A 345 3.95 -36.87 -0.87
CA GLN A 345 5.38 -36.57 -1.02
C GLN A 345 5.71 -35.10 -0.76
N LEU A 346 4.92 -34.16 -1.29
CA LEU A 346 5.15 -32.73 -1.04
C LEU A 346 4.79 -32.29 0.38
N CYS A 347 3.91 -33.01 1.09
CA CYS A 347 3.71 -32.77 2.52
C CYS A 347 4.95 -33.18 3.30
N ALA A 348 5.57 -34.32 2.95
CA ALA A 348 6.83 -34.75 3.56
C ALA A 348 7.93 -33.70 3.38
N LEU A 349 8.05 -33.09 2.20
CA LEU A 349 9.05 -32.03 1.94
C LEU A 349 8.70 -30.67 2.58
N LEU A 350 7.41 -30.37 2.76
CA LEU A 350 6.97 -29.09 3.36
C LEU A 350 7.21 -29.06 4.87
N HIS A 351 6.95 -30.17 5.55
CA HIS A 351 7.07 -30.28 7.01
C HIS A 351 7.72 -31.61 7.44
N PRO A 352 9.04 -31.76 7.23
CA PRO A 352 9.76 -33.02 7.44
C PRO A 352 9.86 -33.49 8.90
N LEU A 353 9.61 -32.60 9.87
CA LEU A 353 9.79 -32.89 11.30
C LEU A 353 8.52 -33.30 12.02
N THR A 354 7.34 -33.09 11.41
CA THR A 354 6.05 -33.19 12.10
C THR A 354 4.97 -33.69 11.15
N PRO A 355 4.00 -34.50 11.62
CA PRO A 355 2.84 -34.87 10.81
C PRO A 355 2.02 -33.62 10.43
N CYS A 356 1.15 -33.72 9.41
CA CYS A 356 0.36 -32.58 8.91
C CYS A 356 -0.40 -31.80 10.01
N SER A 357 -1.01 -32.52 10.96
CA SER A 357 -1.72 -31.92 12.11
C SER A 357 -0.77 -31.24 13.11
N GLY A 358 0.38 -31.89 13.38
CA GLY A 358 1.44 -31.33 14.22
C GLY A 358 2.03 -30.07 13.60
N HIS A 359 2.28 -30.06 12.29
CA HIS A 359 2.76 -28.89 11.57
C HIS A 359 1.77 -27.73 11.65
N SER A 360 0.48 -27.99 11.52
CA SER A 360 -0.56 -26.97 11.70
C SER A 360 -0.44 -26.25 13.05
N MET A 361 -0.25 -27.00 14.14
CA MET A 361 -0.11 -26.44 15.48
C MET A 361 1.23 -25.70 15.68
N ASP A 362 2.31 -26.24 15.12
CA ASP A 362 3.64 -25.62 15.12
C ASP A 362 3.63 -24.26 14.40
N VAL A 363 2.97 -24.19 13.24
CA VAL A 363 2.79 -22.93 12.48
C VAL A 363 1.99 -21.91 13.28
N ILE A 364 0.86 -22.32 13.88
CA ILE A 364 0.01 -21.40 14.68
C ILE A 364 0.79 -20.83 15.87
N THR A 365 1.40 -21.68 16.68
CA THR A 365 2.09 -21.27 17.92
C THR A 365 3.36 -20.48 17.62
N GLY A 366 4.17 -20.96 16.67
CA GLY A 366 5.39 -20.30 16.24
C GLY A 366 5.13 -18.94 15.60
N GLU A 367 4.14 -18.83 14.72
CA GLU A 367 3.82 -17.56 14.07
C GLU A 367 3.17 -16.56 15.02
N PHE A 368 2.30 -17.02 15.92
CA PHE A 368 1.70 -16.12 16.91
C PHE A 368 2.77 -15.42 17.76
N GLY A 369 3.81 -16.15 18.21
CA GLY A 369 4.93 -15.57 18.94
C GLY A 369 5.71 -14.53 18.13
N ARG A 370 5.99 -14.81 16.86
CA ARG A 370 6.67 -13.87 15.94
C ARG A 370 5.81 -12.63 15.67
N ALA A 371 4.51 -12.81 15.47
CA ALA A 371 3.55 -11.74 15.23
C ALA A 371 3.41 -10.82 16.46
N VAL A 372 3.36 -11.38 17.68
CA VAL A 372 3.34 -10.60 18.93
C VAL A 372 4.59 -9.73 19.05
N LYS A 373 5.77 -10.28 18.75
CA LYS A 373 7.02 -9.51 18.78
C LYS A 373 6.98 -8.33 17.80
N MET A 374 6.50 -8.53 16.57
CA MET A 374 6.44 -7.44 15.58
C MET A 374 5.37 -6.40 15.91
N TYR A 375 4.12 -6.82 16.08
CA TYR A 375 2.99 -5.91 16.27
C TYR A 375 2.97 -5.28 17.65
N GLY A 376 3.42 -6.00 18.69
CA GLY A 376 3.58 -5.45 20.02
C GLY A 376 4.55 -4.27 20.02
N THR A 377 5.76 -4.45 19.46
CA THR A 377 6.75 -3.37 19.36
C THR A 377 6.25 -2.22 18.49
N LEU A 378 5.68 -2.48 17.32
CA LEU A 378 5.19 -1.43 16.43
C LEU A 378 4.07 -0.60 17.07
N ASN A 379 3.02 -1.28 17.58
CA ASN A 379 1.88 -0.60 18.18
C ASN A 379 2.29 0.15 19.45
N PHE A 380 3.27 -0.36 20.20
CA PHE A 380 3.80 0.33 21.37
C PHE A 380 4.49 1.65 20.97
N ILE A 381 5.36 1.63 19.96
CA ILE A 381 6.02 2.83 19.44
C ILE A 381 4.99 3.85 18.94
N VAL A 382 4.01 3.40 18.14
CA VAL A 382 2.95 4.29 17.61
C VAL A 382 2.13 4.90 18.75
N THR A 383 1.81 4.11 19.77
CA THR A 383 1.07 4.59 20.95
C THR A 383 1.88 5.63 21.72
N LEU A 384 3.18 5.40 21.93
CA LEU A 384 4.06 6.38 22.58
C LEU A 384 4.16 7.68 21.78
N VAL A 385 4.43 7.62 20.48
CA VAL A 385 4.63 8.81 19.66
C VAL A 385 3.35 9.64 19.55
N PHE A 386 2.24 9.02 19.17
CA PHE A 386 1.02 9.74 18.81
C PHE A 386 0.02 9.91 19.96
N GLN A 387 0.12 9.08 21.00
CA GLN A 387 -0.85 9.05 22.10
C GLN A 387 -0.22 9.30 23.47
N HIS A 388 1.03 9.80 23.58
CA HIS A 388 1.68 10.10 24.86
C HIS A 388 0.80 10.91 25.83
N LYS A 389 0.08 11.94 25.34
CA LYS A 389 -0.83 12.74 26.18
C LYS A 389 -2.01 11.94 26.72
N LYS A 390 -2.60 11.07 25.88
CA LYS A 390 -3.71 10.20 26.28
C LYS A 390 -3.26 9.06 27.18
N LEU A 391 -2.03 8.59 27.01
CA LEU A 391 -1.42 7.59 27.88
C LEU A 391 -1.28 8.13 29.31
N ALA A 392 -0.94 9.41 29.46
CA ALA A 392 -0.84 10.07 30.76
C ALA A 392 -2.21 10.31 31.42
N THR A 393 -3.27 10.61 30.64
CA THR A 393 -4.59 10.93 31.20
C THR A 393 -5.51 9.71 31.38
N GLN A 394 -5.41 8.70 30.51
CA GLN A 394 -6.32 7.53 30.49
C GLN A 394 -5.56 6.21 30.19
N PRO A 395 -4.67 5.75 31.09
CA PRO A 395 -3.78 4.62 30.83
C PRO A 395 -4.53 3.29 30.59
N LYS A 396 -5.60 3.01 31.34
CA LYS A 396 -6.38 1.76 31.22
C LYS A 396 -7.05 1.61 29.85
N GLU A 397 -7.63 2.69 29.33
CA GLU A 397 -8.30 2.70 28.02
C GLU A 397 -7.30 2.51 26.88
N VAL A 398 -6.16 3.21 26.95
CA VAL A 398 -5.08 3.08 25.96
C VAL A 398 -4.51 1.66 25.99
N ALA A 399 -4.27 1.08 27.17
CA ALA A 399 -3.81 -0.29 27.33
C ALA A 399 -4.79 -1.31 26.74
N ARG A 400 -6.10 -1.21 27.06
CA ARG A 400 -7.14 -2.09 26.52
C ARG A 400 -7.20 -2.03 24.99
N ARG A 401 -7.17 -0.81 24.43
CA ARG A 401 -7.18 -0.60 22.97
C ARG A 401 -5.92 -1.17 22.31
N TYR A 402 -4.76 -0.95 22.91
CA TYR A 402 -3.49 -1.50 22.47
C TYR A 402 -3.54 -3.04 22.43
N ILE A 403 -3.93 -3.69 23.53
CA ILE A 403 -4.02 -5.16 23.62
C ILE A 403 -4.99 -5.70 22.56
N LYS A 404 -6.21 -5.14 22.47
CA LYS A 404 -7.21 -5.56 21.48
C LYS A 404 -6.69 -5.42 20.06
N SER A 405 -6.04 -4.29 19.74
CA SER A 405 -5.49 -4.04 18.40
C SER A 405 -4.34 -5.00 18.07
N THR A 406 -3.42 -5.21 19.01
CA THR A 406 -2.27 -6.12 18.85
C THR A 406 -2.74 -7.56 18.67
N LEU A 407 -3.61 -8.07 19.56
CA LEU A 407 -4.14 -9.44 19.46
C LEU A 407 -4.86 -9.69 18.14
N ARG A 408 -5.68 -8.74 17.67
CA ARG A 408 -6.36 -8.85 16.37
C ARG A 408 -5.37 -8.93 15.21
N SER A 409 -4.30 -8.14 15.26
CA SER A 409 -3.24 -8.15 14.23
C SER A 409 -2.47 -9.46 14.23
N CYS A 410 -2.15 -9.98 15.41
CA CYS A 410 -1.48 -11.26 15.56
C CYS A 410 -2.35 -12.40 15.04
N LEU A 411 -3.65 -12.39 15.37
CA LEU A 411 -4.59 -13.40 14.89
C LEU A 411 -4.71 -13.36 13.36
N PHE A 412 -4.86 -12.17 12.76
CA PHE A 412 -4.86 -12.00 11.31
C PHE A 412 -3.63 -12.65 10.66
N LEU A 413 -2.42 -12.28 11.11
CA LEU A 413 -1.19 -12.76 10.50
C LEU A 413 -0.99 -14.26 10.72
N THR A 414 -1.33 -14.76 11.91
CA THR A 414 -1.25 -16.18 12.24
C THR A 414 -2.18 -17.00 11.35
N VAL A 415 -3.43 -16.56 11.16
CA VAL A 415 -4.40 -17.24 10.28
C VAL A 415 -3.96 -17.16 8.81
N TYR A 416 -3.41 -16.02 8.37
CA TYR A 416 -2.88 -15.86 7.02
C TYR A 416 -1.76 -16.87 6.71
N VAL A 417 -0.76 -16.98 7.61
CA VAL A 417 0.36 -17.92 7.44
C VAL A 417 -0.10 -19.37 7.60
N TRP A 418 -0.97 -19.65 8.58
CA TRP A 418 -1.54 -20.99 8.75
C TRP A 418 -2.29 -21.46 7.50
N ALA A 419 -3.16 -20.61 6.94
CA ALA A 419 -3.85 -20.91 5.69
C ALA A 419 -2.83 -21.17 4.54
N ALA A 420 -1.78 -20.34 4.45
CA ALA A 420 -0.74 -20.48 3.43
C ALA A 420 -0.03 -21.85 3.44
N PHE A 421 0.14 -22.47 4.60
CA PHE A 421 0.78 -23.78 4.74
C PHE A 421 -0.22 -24.95 4.72
N TYR A 422 -1.40 -24.77 5.31
CA TYR A 422 -2.36 -25.84 5.52
C TYR A 422 -3.25 -26.10 4.30
N THR A 423 -3.60 -25.06 3.54
CA THR A 423 -4.47 -25.20 2.36
C THR A 423 -3.91 -26.17 1.32
N PRO A 424 -2.63 -26.12 0.92
CA PRO A 424 -2.08 -27.11 -0.02
C PRO A 424 -2.21 -28.56 0.48
N CYS A 425 -2.04 -28.81 1.78
CA CYS A 425 -2.19 -30.15 2.37
C CYS A 425 -3.64 -30.66 2.26
N VAL A 426 -4.62 -29.80 2.53
CA VAL A 426 -6.05 -30.14 2.36
C VAL A 426 -6.38 -30.37 0.88
N MET A 427 -5.89 -29.50 -0.01
CA MET A 427 -6.14 -29.63 -1.45
C MET A 427 -5.57 -30.94 -2.01
N ARG A 428 -4.40 -31.39 -1.56
CA ARG A 428 -3.84 -32.70 -1.93
C ARG A 428 -4.74 -33.85 -1.53
N ARG A 429 -5.33 -33.80 -0.33
CA ARG A 429 -6.28 -34.81 0.15
C ARG A 429 -7.56 -34.87 -0.68
N ILE A 430 -8.05 -33.72 -1.15
CA ILE A 430 -9.27 -33.63 -1.96
C ILE A 430 -9.02 -34.07 -3.41
N PHE A 431 -8.03 -33.47 -4.07
CA PHE A 431 -7.84 -33.62 -5.51
C PHE A 431 -6.93 -34.79 -5.89
N LYS A 432 -6.13 -35.30 -4.95
CA LYS A 432 -5.13 -36.35 -5.16
C LYS A 432 -4.25 -36.09 -6.39
N ARG A 433 -3.91 -34.82 -6.63
CA ARG A 433 -3.12 -34.35 -7.76
C ARG A 433 -2.34 -33.11 -7.38
N GLU A 434 -1.21 -32.86 -8.04
CA GLU A 434 -0.49 -31.58 -7.94
C GLU A 434 -0.80 -30.69 -9.14
N ARG A 435 -1.29 -29.47 -8.90
CA ARG A 435 -1.54 -28.48 -9.96
C ARG A 435 -1.21 -27.07 -9.48
N THR A 436 -0.80 -26.22 -10.42
CA THR A 436 -0.49 -24.79 -10.17
C THR A 436 -1.65 -24.01 -9.55
N PHE A 437 -2.88 -24.27 -9.99
CA PHE A 437 -4.07 -23.61 -9.44
C PHE A 437 -4.21 -23.79 -7.92
N MET A 438 -3.74 -24.90 -7.35
CA MET A 438 -3.83 -25.15 -5.91
C MET A 438 -3.03 -24.13 -5.10
N TYR A 439 -1.89 -23.69 -5.61
CA TYR A 439 -1.04 -22.68 -4.97
C TYR A 439 -1.56 -21.26 -5.19
N LEU A 440 -2.34 -21.02 -6.26
CA LEU A 440 -3.08 -19.76 -6.43
C LEU A 440 -4.28 -19.70 -5.48
N LEU A 441 -5.06 -20.78 -5.38
CA LEU A 441 -6.19 -20.88 -4.46
C LEU A 441 -5.74 -20.82 -3.00
N ASN A 442 -4.57 -21.37 -2.69
CA ASN A 442 -3.90 -21.17 -1.41
C ASN A 442 -3.85 -19.69 -1.00
N GLY A 443 -3.31 -18.84 -1.87
CA GLY A 443 -3.23 -17.42 -1.55
C GLY A 443 -4.58 -16.70 -1.58
N LEU A 444 -5.54 -17.13 -2.42
CA LEU A 444 -6.91 -16.61 -2.37
C LEU A 444 -7.56 -16.85 -0.99
N LEU A 445 -7.42 -18.06 -0.45
CA LEU A 445 -7.96 -18.44 0.85
C LEU A 445 -7.21 -17.79 2.00
N ALA A 446 -5.87 -17.73 1.95
CA ALA A 446 -5.07 -17.02 2.94
C ALA A 446 -5.45 -15.53 3.01
N GLY A 447 -5.72 -14.88 1.88
CA GLY A 447 -6.13 -13.48 1.83
C GLY A 447 -7.45 -13.18 2.56
N LEU A 448 -8.34 -14.16 2.74
CA LEU A 448 -9.58 -14.00 3.51
C LEU A 448 -9.32 -13.69 4.99
N ALA A 449 -8.14 -14.05 5.52
CA ALA A 449 -7.73 -13.72 6.88
C ALA A 449 -7.82 -12.22 7.18
N VAL A 450 -7.72 -11.36 6.16
CA VAL A 450 -7.84 -9.90 6.32
C VAL A 450 -9.17 -9.46 6.92
N LEU A 451 -10.23 -10.27 6.80
CA LEU A 451 -11.52 -10.01 7.44
C LEU A 451 -11.44 -9.92 8.97
N ILE A 452 -10.39 -10.49 9.57
CA ILE A 452 -10.11 -10.39 11.01
C ILE A 452 -9.69 -8.97 11.38
N GLU A 453 -9.11 -8.20 10.46
CA GLU A 453 -8.66 -6.82 10.71
C GLU A 453 -9.78 -5.78 10.69
N ALA A 454 -9.51 -4.61 11.29
CA ALA A 454 -10.44 -3.47 11.20
C ALA A 454 -10.68 -3.08 9.74
N PRO A 455 -11.93 -2.78 9.33
CA PRO A 455 -12.26 -2.40 7.94
C PRO A 455 -11.34 -1.34 7.31
N GLY A 456 -10.94 -0.32 8.08
CA GLY A 456 -10.01 0.70 7.59
C GLY A 456 -8.60 0.17 7.26
N ARG A 457 -8.11 -0.80 8.04
CA ARG A 457 -6.77 -1.39 7.87
C ARG A 457 -6.73 -2.45 6.77
N GLN A 458 -7.86 -3.09 6.46
CA GLN A 458 -7.94 -4.13 5.43
C GLN A 458 -7.44 -3.60 4.07
N MET A 459 -7.92 -2.42 3.67
CA MET A 459 -7.52 -1.79 2.42
C MET A 459 -6.05 -1.36 2.44
N GLU A 460 -5.54 -0.84 3.57
CA GLU A 460 -4.13 -0.46 3.71
C GLU A 460 -3.20 -1.68 3.55
N LEU A 461 -3.54 -2.82 4.17
CA LEU A 461 -2.78 -4.05 4.03
C LEU A 461 -2.84 -4.62 2.60
N ALA A 462 -4.01 -4.58 1.96
CA ALA A 462 -4.15 -5.02 0.58
C ALA A 462 -3.32 -4.15 -0.39
N LEU A 463 -3.32 -2.83 -0.16
CA LEU A 463 -2.51 -1.88 -0.94
C LEU A 463 -1.02 -1.97 -0.65
N TYR A 464 -0.62 -2.44 0.53
CA TYR A 464 0.77 -2.79 0.84
C TYR A 464 1.24 -4.01 0.02
N CYS A 465 0.38 -5.03 -0.12
CA CYS A 465 0.69 -6.25 -0.88
C CYS A 465 0.63 -6.04 -2.41
N LEU A 466 -0.16 -5.07 -2.88
CA LEU A 466 -0.44 -4.85 -4.30
C LEU A 466 0.81 -4.51 -5.14
N PRO A 467 1.67 -3.53 -4.79
CA PRO A 467 2.91 -3.26 -5.53
C PRO A 467 3.80 -4.49 -5.67
N ARG A 468 3.87 -5.32 -4.62
CA ARG A 468 4.67 -6.56 -4.60
C ARG A 468 4.10 -7.61 -5.53
N ALA A 469 2.77 -7.77 -5.53
CA ALA A 469 2.09 -8.67 -6.45
C ALA A 469 2.25 -8.21 -7.91
N LEU A 470 2.17 -6.89 -8.19
CA LEU A 470 2.38 -6.34 -9.53
C LEU A 470 3.80 -6.57 -10.04
N GLU A 471 4.82 -6.28 -9.22
CA GLU A 471 6.22 -6.53 -9.56
C GLU A 471 6.49 -8.02 -9.83
N THR A 472 5.93 -8.87 -8.97
CA THR A 472 6.05 -10.34 -9.10
C THR A 472 5.35 -10.84 -10.36
N THR A 473 4.14 -10.35 -10.64
CA THR A 473 3.38 -10.70 -11.85
C THR A 473 4.15 -10.30 -13.10
N TRP A 474 4.69 -9.09 -13.15
CA TRP A 474 5.49 -8.61 -14.28
C TRP A 474 6.70 -9.51 -14.55
N LYS A 475 7.45 -9.88 -13.49
CA LYS A 475 8.61 -10.78 -13.61
C LYS A 475 8.21 -12.19 -14.06
N LEU A 476 7.11 -12.74 -13.55
CA LEU A 476 6.57 -14.02 -14.02
C LEU A 476 6.17 -13.97 -15.49
N MET A 477 5.51 -12.90 -15.92
CA MET A 477 5.12 -12.71 -17.33
C MET A 477 6.35 -12.59 -18.24
N LEU A 478 7.40 -11.90 -17.80
CA LEU A 478 8.68 -11.83 -18.53
C LEU A 478 9.34 -13.20 -18.65
N LYS A 479 9.44 -13.94 -17.53
CA LYS A 479 10.03 -15.29 -17.49
C LYS A 479 9.31 -16.28 -18.40
N ARG A 480 7.99 -16.12 -18.54
CA ARG A 480 7.13 -16.94 -19.41
C ARG A 480 7.08 -16.44 -20.87
N GLY A 481 7.77 -15.36 -21.21
CA GLY A 481 7.77 -14.79 -22.57
C GLY A 481 6.45 -14.12 -22.98
N LEU A 482 5.53 -13.86 -22.04
CA LEU A 482 4.23 -13.23 -22.32
C LEU A 482 4.32 -11.73 -22.57
N VAL A 483 5.35 -11.08 -22.02
CA VAL A 483 5.62 -9.65 -22.21
C VAL A 483 7.09 -9.43 -22.52
N ARG A 484 7.41 -8.29 -23.14
CA ARG A 484 8.78 -7.85 -23.41
C ARG A 484 9.18 -6.76 -22.44
N ASN A 485 10.47 -6.72 -22.08
CA ASN A 485 10.99 -5.66 -21.24
C ASN A 485 10.97 -4.34 -22.01
N ILE A 486 10.31 -3.31 -21.47
CA ILE A 486 10.24 -1.98 -22.07
C ILE A 486 11.33 -1.11 -21.45
N PRO A 487 12.33 -0.64 -22.23
CA PRO A 487 13.33 0.28 -21.72
C PRO A 487 12.67 1.52 -21.13
N ASN A 488 13.03 1.86 -19.88
CA ASN A 488 12.46 3.01 -19.15
C ASN A 488 10.93 2.97 -18.97
N GLY A 489 10.31 1.79 -19.06
CA GLY A 489 8.87 1.62 -18.84
C GLY A 489 8.41 2.06 -17.44
N ASP A 490 9.28 1.98 -16.44
CA ASP A 490 9.05 2.50 -15.10
C ASP A 490 8.85 4.04 -15.10
N ILE A 491 9.64 4.77 -15.87
CA ILE A 491 9.50 6.22 -15.99
C ILE A 491 8.19 6.58 -16.70
N ALA A 492 7.87 5.91 -17.81
CA ALA A 492 6.62 6.15 -18.52
C ALA A 492 5.41 5.90 -17.61
N LEU A 493 5.44 4.79 -16.85
CA LEU A 493 4.40 4.46 -15.87
C LEU A 493 4.31 5.50 -14.74
N PHE A 494 5.45 5.99 -14.23
CA PHE A 494 5.48 7.06 -13.24
C PHE A 494 4.85 8.35 -13.79
N CYS A 495 5.20 8.76 -15.01
CA CYS A 495 4.65 9.95 -15.65
C CYS A 495 3.13 9.86 -15.81
N ALA A 496 2.62 8.72 -16.30
CA ALA A 496 1.18 8.51 -16.45
C ALA A 496 0.45 8.52 -15.10
N SER A 497 0.98 7.79 -14.12
CA SER A 497 0.43 7.73 -12.75
C SER A 497 0.39 9.10 -12.09
N MET A 498 1.43 9.91 -12.30
CA MET A 498 1.51 11.26 -11.75
C MET A 498 0.50 12.21 -12.39
N GLY A 499 0.29 12.10 -13.71
CA GLY A 499 -0.73 12.88 -14.41
C GLY A 499 -2.13 12.60 -13.86
N VAL A 500 -2.48 11.32 -13.69
CA VAL A 500 -3.76 10.91 -13.07
C VAL A 500 -3.86 11.47 -11.65
N MET A 501 -2.81 11.27 -10.84
CA MET A 501 -2.77 11.72 -9.44
C MET A 501 -2.98 13.23 -9.29
N MET A 502 -2.30 14.03 -10.11
CA MET A 502 -2.41 15.49 -10.08
C MET A 502 -3.76 15.97 -10.60
N THR A 503 -4.34 15.28 -11.58
CA THR A 503 -5.69 15.58 -12.08
C THR A 503 -6.72 15.45 -10.97
N ILE A 504 -6.69 14.33 -10.23
CA ILE A 504 -7.61 14.09 -9.12
C ILE A 504 -7.35 15.08 -7.98
N TYR A 505 -6.09 15.29 -7.61
CA TYR A 505 -5.72 16.23 -6.54
C TYR A 505 -6.23 17.67 -6.81
N GLN A 506 -6.16 18.14 -8.06
CA GLN A 506 -6.53 19.51 -8.41
C GLN A 506 -8.03 19.73 -8.59
N ASN A 507 -8.76 18.71 -9.06
CA ASN A 507 -10.15 18.87 -9.49
C ASN A 507 -11.14 18.18 -8.54
N ASP A 508 -10.73 17.08 -7.93
CA ASP A 508 -11.59 16.23 -7.11
C ASP A 508 -10.89 15.82 -5.79
N PRO A 509 -10.35 16.78 -4.99
CA PRO A 509 -9.58 16.47 -3.79
C PRO A 509 -10.37 15.69 -2.73
N SER A 510 -11.72 15.75 -2.77
CA SER A 510 -12.60 15.00 -1.86
C SER A 510 -12.47 13.48 -2.01
N VAL A 511 -11.91 12.99 -3.12
CA VAL A 511 -11.71 11.56 -3.39
C VAL A 511 -10.48 11.03 -2.66
N ILE A 512 -9.52 11.90 -2.36
CA ILE A 512 -8.26 11.53 -1.70
C ILE A 512 -8.50 11.49 -0.19
N ASN A 513 -8.03 10.43 0.46
CA ASN A 513 -8.09 10.31 1.92
C ASN A 513 -7.42 11.53 2.59
N ASN A 514 -8.06 12.10 3.63
CA ASN A 514 -7.64 13.32 4.31
C ASN A 514 -6.17 13.33 4.75
N HIS A 515 -5.60 12.20 5.19
CA HIS A 515 -4.18 12.14 5.56
C HIS A 515 -3.29 12.42 4.35
N TYR A 516 -3.55 11.73 3.24
CA TYR A 516 -2.83 11.91 1.98
C TYR A 516 -3.05 13.28 1.37
N LEU A 517 -4.29 13.77 1.39
CA LEU A 517 -4.64 15.10 0.91
C LEU A 517 -3.87 16.18 1.69
N THR A 518 -3.75 16.04 3.00
CA THR A 518 -2.97 16.96 3.84
C THR A 518 -1.51 16.98 3.42
N VAL A 519 -0.91 15.81 3.18
CA VAL A 519 0.48 15.68 2.74
C VAL A 519 0.67 16.31 1.36
N LEU A 520 -0.17 15.96 0.39
CA LEU A 520 -0.10 16.54 -0.96
C LEU A 520 -0.28 18.07 -0.93
N THR A 521 -1.21 18.56 -0.10
CA THR A 521 -1.43 20.00 0.07
C THR A 521 -0.21 20.69 0.68
N ARG A 522 0.51 20.05 1.61
CA ARG A 522 1.75 20.61 2.17
C ARG A 522 2.91 20.59 1.18
N VAL A 523 3.00 19.54 0.38
CA VAL A 523 4.10 19.31 -0.56
C VAL A 523 3.94 20.16 -1.84
N PHE A 524 2.78 20.06 -2.48
CA PHE A 524 2.48 20.78 -3.71
C PHE A 524 1.97 22.19 -3.41
N GLY A 525 1.20 22.40 -2.35
CA GLY A 525 0.48 23.65 -2.09
C GLY A 525 -0.90 23.66 -2.77
N ARG A 526 -1.75 24.60 -2.35
CA ARG A 526 -2.95 24.96 -3.10
C ARG A 526 -2.50 25.79 -4.31
N ASN A 527 -2.40 25.15 -5.47
CA ASN A 527 -1.97 25.82 -6.71
C ASN A 527 -3.08 25.91 -7.72
#